data_AF-A0A520PK10-F1
#
_entry.id   AF-A0A520PK10-F1
#
_cell.length_a   1.000
_cell.length_b   1.000
_cell.length_c   1.000
_cell.angle_alpha   90.00
_cell.angle_beta   90.00
_cell.angle_gamma   90.00
#
_symmetry.space_group_name_H-M   'P 1'
#
loop_
_entity.id
_entity.type
_entity.pdbx_description
1 polymer ?
#
loop_
_entity_poly.entity_id
_entity_poly.type
_entity_poly.pdbx_seq_one_letter_code
_entity_poly.pdbx_strand_id
1 'polypeptide(L)'
;MGLMKDLHDAFNAKDLDTLDKLMADDFVFVRHQSGTEVTKAEMLGWDWFKPGAPTVITKDFRVIYENDEIGVAHEFNEYPDGSKEALMSVHTIRDGQVTRLETGATPLK
;
A
#
# COMPACT_ATOMS: atom_id res chain seq x y z
N MET A 1 0.49 17.99 0.21
CA MET A 1 -0.13 16.84 -0.48
C MET A 1 -0.57 15.86 0.60
N GLY A 2 -1.53 15.00 0.30
CA GLY A 2 -2.10 14.07 1.28
C GLY A 2 -1.21 12.85 1.51
N LEU A 3 -1.20 12.31 2.73
CA LEU A 3 -0.37 11.18 3.15
C LEU A 3 -0.53 9.96 2.24
N MET A 4 -1.76 9.65 1.81
CA MET A 4 -2.06 8.52 0.92
C MET A 4 -1.43 8.68 -0.46
N LYS A 5 -1.42 9.91 -1.00
CA LYS A 5 -0.80 10.18 -2.29
C LYS A 5 0.73 10.04 -2.18
N ASP A 6 1.32 10.57 -1.11
CA ASP A 6 2.76 10.48 -0.89
C ASP A 6 3.21 9.02 -0.68
N LEU A 7 2.41 8.23 0.04
CA LEU A 7 2.65 6.79 0.22
C LEU A 7 2.57 6.03 -1.11
N HIS A 8 1.53 6.31 -1.92
CA HIS A 8 1.36 5.70 -3.24
C HIS A 8 2.50 6.06 -4.20
N ASP A 9 2.88 7.33 -4.26
CA ASP A 9 3.97 7.81 -5.11
C ASP A 9 5.31 7.16 -4.69
N ALA A 10 5.58 7.08 -3.38
CA ALA A 10 6.79 6.43 -2.86
C ALA A 10 6.81 4.93 -3.17
N PHE A 11 5.67 4.24 -3.06
CA PHE A 11 5.55 2.83 -3.42
C PHE A 11 5.86 2.59 -4.91
N ASN A 12 5.26 3.39 -5.81
CA ASN A 12 5.50 3.27 -7.26
C ASN A 12 6.94 3.62 -7.65
N ALA A 13 7.54 4.60 -6.98
CA ALA A 13 8.93 4.98 -7.18
C ALA A 13 9.93 3.99 -6.55
N LYS A 14 9.45 3.00 -5.77
CA LYS A 14 10.26 2.10 -4.93
C LYS A 14 11.17 2.88 -3.97
N ASP A 15 10.71 4.02 -3.47
CA ASP A 15 11.44 4.88 -2.54
C ASP A 15 11.27 4.37 -1.09
N LEU A 16 12.15 3.45 -0.72
CA LEU A 16 12.16 2.85 0.61
C LEU A 16 12.40 3.86 1.73
N ASP A 17 13.18 4.92 1.50
CA ASP A 17 13.49 5.94 2.51
C ASP A 17 12.25 6.78 2.83
N THR A 18 11.45 7.10 1.80
CA THR A 18 10.18 7.81 2.00
C THR A 18 9.14 6.88 2.62
N LEU A 19 9.01 5.65 2.15
CA LEU A 19 8.11 4.65 2.74
C LEU A 19 8.40 4.41 4.23
N ASP A 20 9.67 4.28 4.60
CA ASP A 20 10.09 4.10 5.99
C ASP A 20 9.68 5.28 6.89
N LYS A 21 9.75 6.51 6.38
CA LYS A 21 9.31 7.71 7.13
C LYS A 21 7.80 7.81 7.25
N LEU A 22 7.06 7.43 6.21
CA LEU A 22 5.59 7.56 6.18
C LEU A 22 4.89 6.44 6.98
N MET A 23 5.56 5.32 7.23
CA MET A 23 5.03 4.21 8.04
C MET A 23 5.58 4.23 9.46
N ALA A 24 4.70 4.08 10.44
CA ALA A 24 5.09 3.98 11.85
C ALA A 24 5.88 2.68 12.12
N ASP A 25 6.72 2.66 13.16
CA ASP A 25 7.54 1.50 13.49
C ASP A 25 6.71 0.25 13.87
N ASP A 26 5.52 0.48 14.44
CA ASP A 26 4.52 -0.53 14.77
C ASP A 26 3.58 -0.87 13.61
N PHE A 27 3.91 -0.46 12.38
CA PHE A 27 3.05 -0.68 11.22
C PHE A 27 2.77 -2.17 10.96
N VAL A 28 1.49 -2.47 10.72
CA VAL A 28 1.01 -3.79 10.31
C VAL A 28 0.14 -3.70 9.07
N PHE A 29 0.47 -4.51 8.07
CA PHE A 29 -0.41 -4.77 6.92
C PHE A 29 -1.21 -6.05 7.15
N VAL A 30 -2.53 -5.92 7.28
CA VAL A 30 -3.46 -7.04 7.44
C VAL A 30 -4.02 -7.48 6.08
N ARG A 31 -3.71 -8.71 5.71
CA ARG A 31 -4.18 -9.35 4.48
C ARG A 31 -5.35 -10.27 4.79
N HIS A 32 -6.56 -9.73 4.71
CA HIS A 32 -7.79 -10.48 5.03
C HIS A 32 -8.00 -11.73 4.17
N GLN A 33 -7.58 -11.70 2.91
CA GLN A 33 -7.70 -12.85 2.01
C GLN A 33 -6.91 -14.08 2.49
N SER A 34 -5.71 -13.87 3.04
CA SER A 34 -4.84 -14.95 3.53
C SER A 34 -4.93 -15.15 5.05
N GLY A 35 -5.54 -14.22 5.78
CA GLY A 35 -5.58 -14.22 7.25
C GLY A 35 -4.21 -13.98 7.89
N THR A 36 -3.31 -13.27 7.19
CA THR A 36 -1.93 -13.03 7.64
C THR A 36 -1.67 -11.55 7.89
N GLU A 37 -0.75 -11.27 8.79
CA GLU A 37 -0.23 -9.93 9.05
C GLU A 37 1.21 -9.83 8.57
N VAL A 38 1.59 -8.66 8.05
CA VAL A 38 2.94 -8.36 7.58
C VAL A 38 3.44 -7.11 8.29
N THR A 39 4.60 -7.21 8.93
CA THR A 39 5.25 -6.07 9.59
C THR A 39 5.86 -5.10 8.59
N LYS A 40 6.17 -3.88 9.04
CA LYS A 40 6.93 -2.88 8.26
C LYS A 40 8.21 -3.45 7.66
N ALA A 41 9.02 -4.13 8.48
CA ALA A 41 10.31 -4.69 8.05
C ALA A 41 10.14 -5.76 6.96
N GLU A 42 9.14 -6.64 7.11
CA GLU A 42 8.83 -7.65 6.09
C GLU A 42 8.32 -7.02 4.80
N MET A 43 7.45 -6.01 4.88
CA MET A 43 6.92 -5.30 3.71
C MET A 43 8.04 -4.59 2.94
N LEU A 44 8.86 -3.78 3.62
CA LEU A 44 9.99 -3.09 2.99
C LEU A 44 11.06 -4.06 2.44
N GLY A 45 11.09 -5.30 2.94
CA GLY A 45 11.97 -6.36 2.46
C GLY A 45 11.47 -7.11 1.21
N TRP A 46 10.27 -6.80 0.68
CA TRP A 46 9.75 -7.50 -0.50
C TRP A 46 10.59 -7.29 -1.75
N ASP A 47 10.67 -8.33 -2.58
CA ASP A 47 11.39 -8.30 -3.85
C ASP A 47 10.90 -7.21 -4.81
N TRP A 48 9.64 -6.78 -4.69
CA TRP A 48 9.06 -5.68 -5.49
C TRP A 48 9.89 -4.40 -5.42
N PHE A 49 10.53 -4.12 -4.29
CA PHE A 49 11.35 -2.92 -4.10
C PHE A 49 12.78 -3.07 -4.61
N LYS A 50 13.21 -4.27 -5.01
CA LYS A 50 14.55 -4.47 -5.55
C LYS A 50 14.69 -3.83 -6.95
N PRO A 51 15.89 -3.27 -7.27
CA PRO A 51 16.16 -2.74 -8.60
C PRO A 51 15.93 -3.79 -9.69
N GLY A 52 15.18 -3.43 -10.74
CA GLY A 52 14.88 -4.32 -11.86
C GLY A 52 13.88 -5.44 -11.60
N ALA A 53 13.40 -5.62 -10.36
CA ALA A 53 12.37 -6.61 -10.07
C ALA A 53 11.02 -6.20 -10.67
N PRO A 54 10.26 -7.15 -11.27
CA PRO A 54 8.86 -6.95 -11.61
C PRO A 54 8.08 -6.54 -10.36
N THR A 55 7.23 -5.54 -10.48
CA THR A 55 6.35 -5.06 -9.40
C THR A 55 4.93 -4.94 -9.92
N VAL A 56 3.97 -4.78 -9.01
CA VAL A 56 2.59 -4.45 -9.34
C VAL A 56 2.53 -3.11 -10.08
N ILE A 57 1.69 -3.03 -11.10
CA ILE A 57 1.36 -1.79 -11.80
C ILE A 57 0.01 -1.31 -11.27
N THR A 58 0.00 -0.15 -10.63
CA THR A 58 -1.22 0.46 -10.12
C THR A 58 -1.80 1.47 -11.12
N LYS A 59 -3.11 1.37 -11.39
CA LYS A 59 -3.86 2.23 -12.31
C LYS A 59 -5.05 2.89 -11.59
N ASP A 60 -5.40 4.08 -12.08
CA ASP A 60 -6.53 4.90 -11.61
C ASP A 60 -6.61 5.03 -10.08
N PHE A 61 -5.45 5.16 -9.43
CA PHE A 61 -5.37 5.42 -7.99
C PHE A 61 -6.11 6.71 -7.67
N ARG A 62 -7.03 6.62 -6.71
CA ARG A 62 -7.72 7.78 -6.17
C ARG A 62 -7.91 7.64 -4.67
N VAL A 63 -7.70 8.76 -3.99
CA VAL A 63 -8.08 8.91 -2.58
C VAL A 63 -9.59 9.21 -2.54
N ILE A 64 -10.33 8.37 -1.82
CA ILE A 64 -11.78 8.54 -1.59
C ILE A 64 -11.98 9.48 -0.40
N TYR A 65 -11.20 9.30 0.66
CA TYR A 65 -11.27 10.09 1.87
C TYR A 65 -9.91 10.06 2.59
N GLU A 66 -9.53 11.17 3.20
CA GLU A 66 -8.33 11.26 4.05
C GLU A 66 -8.56 12.30 5.14
N ASN A 67 -8.17 11.96 6.36
CA ASN A 67 -8.00 12.89 7.48
C ASN A 67 -6.81 12.43 8.35
N ASP A 68 -6.63 13.00 9.53
CA ASP A 68 -5.49 12.70 10.42
C ASP A 68 -5.56 11.32 11.10
N GLU A 69 -6.66 10.57 10.95
CA GLU A 69 -6.91 9.27 11.59
C GLU A 69 -7.10 8.12 10.60
N ILE A 70 -7.62 8.40 9.39
CA ILE A 70 -7.96 7.38 8.41
C ILE A 70 -7.80 7.88 6.96
N GLY A 71 -7.23 7.02 6.12
CA GLY A 71 -7.15 7.19 4.68
C GLY A 71 -7.82 6.03 3.95
N VAL A 72 -8.65 6.33 2.96
CA VAL A 72 -9.34 5.33 2.14
C VAL A 72 -9.04 5.62 0.68
N ALA A 73 -8.50 4.62 -0.03
CA ALA A 73 -8.17 4.73 -1.44
C ALA A 73 -8.73 3.55 -2.24
N HIS A 74 -8.87 3.77 -3.54
CA HIS A 74 -9.27 2.76 -4.50
C HIS A 74 -8.35 2.80 -5.71
N GLU A 75 -7.97 1.63 -6.18
CA GLU A 75 -7.02 1.45 -7.29
C GLU A 75 -7.25 0.14 -8.03
N PHE A 76 -6.62 0.01 -9.19
CA PHE A 76 -6.59 -1.22 -9.97
C PHE A 76 -5.17 -1.72 -10.12
N ASN A 77 -4.92 -2.94 -9.67
CA ASN A 77 -3.59 -3.53 -9.68
C ASN A 77 -3.48 -4.58 -10.78
N GLU A 78 -2.39 -4.52 -11.55
CA GLU A 78 -1.98 -5.55 -12.51
C GLU A 78 -0.66 -6.16 -12.03
N TYR A 79 -0.66 -7.48 -11.80
CA TYR A 79 0.50 -8.20 -11.27
C TYR A 79 1.38 -8.79 -12.37
N PRO A 80 2.65 -9.14 -12.05
CA PRO A 80 3.56 -9.77 -13.02
C PRO A 80 3.07 -11.10 -13.60
N ASP A 81 2.18 -11.80 -12.90
CA ASP A 81 1.57 -13.04 -13.39
C ASP A 81 0.38 -12.80 -14.35
N GLY A 82 0.06 -11.53 -14.62
CA GLY A 82 -1.04 -11.11 -15.50
C GLY A 82 -2.40 -11.01 -14.81
N SER A 83 -2.50 -11.40 -13.53
CA SER A 83 -3.73 -11.23 -12.76
C SER A 83 -4.02 -9.75 -12.50
N LYS A 84 -5.32 -9.44 -12.38
CA LYS A 84 -5.81 -8.08 -12.16
C LYS A 84 -6.86 -8.04 -11.07
N GLU A 85 -6.89 -6.97 -10.31
CA GLU A 85 -7.89 -6.77 -9.25
C GLU A 85 -8.20 -5.29 -9.02
N ALA A 86 -9.44 -5.03 -8.62
CA ALA A 86 -9.84 -3.76 -8.03
C ALA A 86 -9.58 -3.84 -6.53
N LEU A 87 -8.75 -2.93 -6.00
CA LEU A 87 -8.32 -2.91 -4.62
C LEU A 87 -8.91 -1.69 -3.90
N MET A 88 -9.55 -1.95 -2.77
CA MET A 88 -9.84 -0.95 -1.75
C MET A 88 -8.79 -1.06 -0.64
N SER A 89 -8.16 0.05 -0.30
CA SER A 89 -7.21 0.12 0.81
C SER A 89 -7.69 1.08 1.90
N VAL A 90 -7.60 0.64 3.15
CA VAL A 90 -7.93 1.42 4.34
C VAL A 90 -6.67 1.52 5.19
N HIS A 91 -6.30 2.75 5.52
CA HIS A 91 -5.09 3.09 6.25
C HIS A 91 -5.48 3.74 7.57
N THR A 92 -4.98 3.21 8.68
CA THR A 92 -5.05 3.90 9.98
C THR A 92 -3.86 4.84 10.10
N ILE A 93 -4.11 6.08 10.52
CA ILE A 93 -3.12 7.15 10.61
C ILE A 93 -2.99 7.56 12.07
N ARG A 94 -1.74 7.76 12.51
CA ARG A 94 -1.40 8.31 13.83
C ARG A 94 -0.15 9.15 13.69
N ASP A 95 -0.17 10.36 14.24
CA ASP A 95 0.97 11.28 14.23
C ASP A 95 1.53 11.55 12.82
N GLY A 96 0.66 11.59 11.81
CA GLY A 96 1.05 11.80 10.41
C GLY A 96 1.69 10.60 9.72
N GLN A 97 1.72 9.43 10.37
CA GLN A 97 2.25 8.18 9.82
C GLN A 97 1.15 7.13 9.70
N VAL A 98 1.30 6.21 8.76
CA VAL A 98 0.42 5.04 8.64
C VAL A 98 0.85 3.97 9.66
N THR A 99 -0.08 3.53 10.50
CA THR A 99 0.13 2.46 11.49
C THR A 99 -0.49 1.14 11.06
N ARG A 100 -1.48 1.16 10.16
CA ARG A 100 -2.12 -0.06 9.69
C ARG A 100 -2.63 0.08 8.27
N LEU A 101 -2.47 -0.98 7.48
CA LEU A 101 -3.07 -1.12 6.17
C LEU A 101 -3.98 -2.33 6.16
N GLU A 102 -5.16 -2.19 5.57
CA GLU A 102 -6.08 -3.29 5.26
C GLU A 102 -6.51 -3.20 3.81
N THR A 103 -6.63 -4.35 3.16
CA THR A 103 -7.04 -4.39 1.75
C THR A 103 -8.22 -5.32 1.53
N GLY A 104 -9.18 -4.87 0.72
CA GLY A 104 -10.21 -5.69 0.10
C GLY A 104 -9.97 -5.74 -1.41
N ALA A 105 -9.74 -6.94 -1.95
CA ALA A 105 -9.42 -7.14 -3.36
C ALA A 105 -10.55 -7.88 -4.09
N THR A 106 -10.93 -7.39 -5.27
CA THR A 106 -11.90 -8.02 -6.16
C THR A 106 -11.20 -8.43 -7.46
N PRO A 107 -11.03 -9.73 -7.73
CA PRO A 107 -10.45 -10.21 -8.99
C PRO A 107 -11.23 -9.71 -10.21
N LEU A 108 -10.51 -9.25 -11.23
CA LEU A 108 -11.06 -8.77 -12.49
C LEU A 108 -10.86 -9.80 -13.61
N LYS A 109 -11.81 -9.88 -14.54
CA LYS A 109 -11.81 -10.78 -15.70
C LYS A 109 -11.49 -10.03 -16.99
#